data_AF-A0A534JAP8-F1
#
_entry.id   AF-A0A534JAP8-F1
#
_cell.length_a   1.000
_cell.length_b   1.000
_cell.length_c   1.000
_cell.angle_alpha   90.00
_cell.angle_beta   90.00
_cell.angle_gamma   90.00
#
_symmetry.space_group_name_H-M   'P 1'
#
loop_
_entity.id
_entity.type
_entity.pdbx_description
1 polymer ?
#
loop_
_entity_poly.entity_id
_entity_poly.type
_entity_poly.pdbx_seq_one_letter_code
_entity_poly.pdbx_strand_id
1 'polypeptide(L)'
;MNSPARQAPVDNASTQAFGLDTLAGKASWLQSTGALVRPPSFGERDDRNDDPSSPVPTSGITPTFVLSSPLDGTSVAGPAVTVNQDTHAASQNEPAVAVDPNNPNRVVAAANDYVTRTWSCDINGAPCSGLGDGYSGTYYSNNGGATWCCIATDPDHQGTLIPGVTRLSGGQYDAGGDPALAFDSRGRVYYAGLGFDRTAPPNTVAVNKGTFDHRGALHWGPPAFIGQTEDPFLLNDKEWLAVDSHSESRFRDRVYVTWTLFMYDPDTGNYVQSPIVFSFSKNGGATFSAPTSIVGDVLYDQGSRVVAGSDGTVYVVWEGSRAVDPFNSIWMVKSSDGGARWSDPVAIAGVVDILPPANTVFRTNSFPAADIAPDGTLYVAWSAEVRNTATEYGVDPACAYWLVGSSAVYANCHSAAVWSKLSGDHEDEHDGHDGGHDGGATWTSPVPIVPRLDASNRIVEGYPVTQPDGTMLNAPAPRRVDTFWPGVAVSPSGRVYMSAYAADVVSPWQTCRTPDSPTSRGRINCLALGSYVNNARLDYYVANIGRGIERKVTTHPINTRYHFGGGFIGDYTGLAVGSDNRFHAVWADTNNVQTVTWWYGDEFVPTIVHQQDIVIGSGRF
;
A
#
# COMPACT_ATOMS: atom_id res chain seq x y z
N MET A 1 -62.32 8.49 41.27
CA MET A 1 -61.20 7.66 41.75
C MET A 1 -60.33 7.30 40.56
N ASN A 2 -59.02 7.56 40.68
CA ASN A 2 -57.89 7.08 39.87
C ASN A 2 -57.00 8.21 39.31
N SER A 3 -55.90 8.46 40.03
CA SER A 3 -54.60 8.91 39.52
C SER A 3 -53.84 7.72 38.87
N PRO A 4 -52.72 7.93 38.15
CA PRO A 4 -52.33 9.06 37.31
C PRO A 4 -51.85 8.64 35.91
N ALA A 5 -51.48 9.67 35.13
CA ALA A 5 -51.08 9.70 33.72
C ALA A 5 -50.03 8.66 33.26
N ARG A 6 -50.26 8.10 32.06
CA ARG A 6 -49.23 7.51 31.19
C ARG A 6 -48.64 8.61 30.30
N GLN A 7 -47.31 8.62 30.21
CA GLN A 7 -46.53 9.34 29.20
C GLN A 7 -46.95 8.93 27.78
N ALA A 8 -46.96 9.91 26.87
CA ALA A 8 -47.05 9.70 25.43
C ALA A 8 -45.73 9.11 24.91
N PRO A 9 -45.74 8.20 23.91
CA PRO A 9 -44.57 7.87 23.13
C PRO A 9 -44.25 9.00 22.14
N VAL A 10 -42.95 9.23 21.99
CA VAL A 10 -42.28 10.18 21.10
C VAL A 10 -42.43 9.74 19.63
N ASP A 11 -42.51 10.74 18.75
CA ASP A 11 -42.69 10.64 17.31
C ASP A 11 -41.73 9.64 16.61
N ASN A 12 -42.31 8.91 15.65
CA ASN A 12 -41.62 8.06 14.68
C ASN A 12 -40.56 8.85 13.91
N ALA A 13 -39.31 8.39 13.95
CA ALA A 13 -38.32 8.70 12.94
C ALA A 13 -38.82 8.19 11.58
N SER A 14 -38.94 9.09 10.61
CA SER A 14 -39.31 8.78 9.23
C SER A 14 -38.28 7.85 8.59
N THR A 15 -38.67 6.62 8.28
CA THR A 15 -37.92 5.72 7.40
C THR A 15 -37.88 6.31 5.99
N GLN A 16 -36.73 6.82 5.58
CA GLN A 16 -36.51 7.30 4.21
C GLN A 16 -36.47 6.07 3.28
N ALA A 17 -37.44 5.96 2.37
CA ALA A 17 -37.45 4.90 1.36
C ALA A 17 -36.53 5.30 0.21
N PHE A 18 -35.44 4.55 0.00
CA PHE A 18 -34.56 4.74 -1.15
C PHE A 18 -35.08 3.95 -2.35
N GLY A 19 -35.20 4.59 -3.51
CA GLY A 19 -35.60 3.93 -4.76
C GLY A 19 -34.48 3.04 -5.31
N LEU A 20 -34.40 1.79 -4.82
CA LEU A 20 -33.35 0.82 -5.16
C LEU A 20 -33.40 0.33 -6.62
N ASP A 21 -34.41 0.74 -7.38
CA ASP A 21 -34.55 0.51 -8.82
C ASP A 21 -33.71 1.47 -9.67
N THR A 22 -33.13 2.52 -9.07
CA THR A 22 -32.28 3.49 -9.75
C THR A 22 -30.85 3.50 -9.20
N LEU A 23 -29.87 3.80 -10.05
CA LEU A 23 -28.45 3.93 -9.64
C LEU A 23 -28.28 5.00 -8.55
N ALA A 24 -29.04 6.10 -8.64
CA ALA A 24 -29.04 7.19 -7.66
C ALA A 24 -29.64 6.77 -6.31
N GLY A 25 -30.69 5.95 -6.29
CA GLY A 25 -31.26 5.44 -5.04
C GLY A 25 -30.40 4.36 -4.39
N LYS A 26 -29.70 3.52 -5.18
CA LYS A 26 -28.66 2.60 -4.65
C LYS A 26 -27.46 3.35 -4.07
N ALA A 27 -26.98 4.41 -4.75
CA ALA A 27 -25.89 5.25 -4.27
C ALA A 27 -26.25 6.02 -2.99
N SER A 28 -27.48 6.53 -2.90
CA SER A 28 -27.99 7.23 -1.70
C SER A 28 -28.20 6.28 -0.52
N TRP A 29 -28.60 5.02 -0.78
CA TRP A 29 -28.69 3.98 0.24
C TRP A 29 -27.31 3.57 0.77
N LEU A 30 -26.33 3.34 -0.12
CA LEU A 30 -24.93 3.04 0.24
C LEU A 30 -24.27 4.15 1.07
N GLN A 31 -24.63 5.42 0.82
CA GLN A 31 -24.16 6.55 1.63
C GLN A 31 -24.83 6.64 3.01
N SER A 32 -25.97 5.99 3.21
CA SER A 32 -26.79 6.12 4.43
C SER A 32 -26.55 5.03 5.48
N THR A 33 -25.90 3.91 5.13
CA THR A 33 -25.78 2.73 6.01
C THR A 33 -24.51 2.70 6.87
N GLY A 34 -23.58 3.64 6.73
CA GLY A 34 -22.41 3.79 7.62
C GLY A 34 -21.43 2.59 7.66
N ALA A 35 -21.71 1.51 6.93
CA ALA A 35 -20.81 0.37 6.77
C ALA A 35 -19.76 0.71 5.71
N LEU A 36 -18.64 1.21 6.21
CA LEU A 36 -17.38 1.38 5.51
C LEU A 36 -16.81 0.01 5.12
N VAL A 37 -17.40 -0.60 4.10
CA VAL A 37 -16.58 -1.36 3.16
C VAL A 37 -16.90 -0.79 1.81
N ARG A 38 -16.02 0.12 1.37
CA ARG A 38 -15.74 0.20 -0.06
C ARG A 38 -15.48 -1.26 -0.45
N PRO A 39 -16.27 -1.90 -1.33
CA PRO A 39 -15.73 -3.09 -1.97
C PRO A 39 -14.32 -2.66 -2.41
N PRO A 40 -13.23 -3.41 -2.11
CA PRO A 40 -12.01 -3.24 -2.86
C PRO A 40 -12.51 -3.17 -4.28
N SER A 41 -12.39 -1.98 -4.85
CA SER A 41 -12.85 -1.73 -6.20
C SER A 41 -11.98 -2.69 -6.96
N PHE A 42 -12.57 -3.85 -7.28
CA PHE A 42 -12.01 -4.95 -8.03
C PHE A 42 -11.00 -4.32 -8.96
N GLY A 43 -9.70 -4.46 -8.64
CA GLY A 43 -8.65 -3.52 -9.02
C GLY A 43 -8.90 -3.00 -10.43
N GLU A 44 -8.93 -1.67 -10.56
CA GLU A 44 -8.94 -1.01 -11.87
C GLU A 44 -10.26 -1.12 -12.67
N ARG A 45 -11.38 -0.59 -12.15
CA ARG A 45 -12.47 -0.20 -13.07
C ARG A 45 -12.01 0.85 -14.10
N ASP A 46 -10.94 1.61 -13.83
CA ASP A 46 -10.37 2.58 -14.77
C ASP A 46 -9.39 1.98 -15.79
N ASP A 47 -8.94 0.72 -15.66
CA ASP A 47 -8.25 0.00 -16.74
C ASP A 47 -9.24 -0.78 -17.63
N ARG A 48 -10.50 -0.95 -17.19
CA ARG A 48 -11.55 -1.65 -17.96
C ARG A 48 -12.13 -0.84 -19.11
N ASN A 49 -11.83 0.45 -19.21
CA ASN A 49 -12.31 1.28 -20.33
C ASN A 49 -11.33 1.30 -21.51
N ASP A 50 -10.36 0.39 -21.53
CA ASP A 50 -9.48 0.20 -22.68
C ASP A 50 -10.08 -0.89 -23.56
N ASP A 51 -11.13 -0.49 -24.28
CA ASP A 51 -11.82 -1.31 -25.26
C ASP A 51 -10.83 -1.77 -26.36
N PRO A 52 -10.56 -3.08 -26.52
CA PRO A 52 -9.73 -3.59 -27.60
C PRO A 52 -10.39 -3.44 -28.99
N SER A 53 -11.61 -2.90 -29.08
CA SER A 53 -12.36 -2.76 -30.33
C SER A 53 -12.04 -1.52 -31.16
N SER A 54 -11.23 -0.57 -30.65
CA SER A 54 -10.76 0.53 -31.48
C SER A 54 -9.68 0.05 -32.47
N PRO A 55 -9.80 0.34 -33.77
CA PRO A 55 -8.76 -0.01 -34.72
C PRO A 55 -7.44 0.63 -34.29
N VAL A 56 -6.38 -0.18 -34.20
CA VAL A 56 -5.01 0.30 -33.96
C VAL A 56 -4.71 1.39 -35.00
N PRO A 57 -4.35 2.62 -34.57
CA PRO A 57 -4.04 3.70 -35.49
C PRO A 57 -2.96 3.25 -36.49
N THR A 58 -3.16 3.52 -37.79
CA THR A 58 -2.19 3.15 -38.84
C THR A 58 -0.97 4.08 -38.89
N SER A 59 -0.90 5.06 -37.98
CA SER A 59 0.20 5.99 -37.77
C SER A 59 0.32 6.33 -36.28
N GLY A 60 1.53 6.52 -35.77
CA GLY A 60 1.77 6.85 -34.37
C GLY A 60 1.00 8.09 -33.89
N ILE A 61 0.39 7.99 -32.70
CA ILE A 61 -0.38 9.05 -32.06
C ILE A 61 0.57 10.19 -31.68
N THR A 62 0.26 11.41 -32.12
CA THR A 62 0.95 12.63 -31.69
C THR A 62 0.10 13.36 -30.65
N PRO A 63 0.52 13.42 -29.38
CA PRO A 63 -0.25 14.10 -28.34
C PRO A 63 -0.45 15.59 -28.65
N THR A 64 -1.66 16.09 -28.38
CA THR A 64 -1.98 17.53 -28.50
C THR A 64 -1.39 18.29 -27.31
N PHE A 65 -1.65 17.80 -26.09
CA PHE A 65 -1.03 18.29 -24.86
C PHE A 65 -0.65 17.11 -23.98
N VAL A 66 0.57 17.15 -23.43
CA VAL A 66 1.00 16.31 -22.32
C VAL A 66 0.96 17.18 -21.05
N LEU A 67 0.22 16.74 -20.03
CA LEU A 67 0.13 17.50 -18.79
C LEU A 67 1.50 17.57 -18.12
N SER A 68 1.87 18.76 -17.64
CA SER A 68 3.10 18.97 -16.89
C SER A 68 2.96 20.13 -15.91
N SER A 69 3.83 20.20 -14.91
CA SER A 69 4.00 21.37 -14.06
C SER A 69 5.45 21.84 -14.09
N PRO A 70 5.71 23.16 -14.17
CA PRO A 70 7.07 23.70 -14.08
C PRO A 70 7.71 23.50 -12.69
N LEU A 71 6.94 23.02 -11.71
CA LEU A 71 7.40 22.70 -10.36
C LEU A 71 7.76 21.22 -10.19
N ASP A 72 7.59 20.40 -11.23
CA ASP A 72 7.97 18.99 -11.19
C ASP A 72 9.47 18.84 -11.44
N GLY A 73 10.08 17.85 -10.78
CA GLY A 73 11.43 17.41 -11.16
C GLY A 73 11.41 16.74 -12.52
N THR A 74 12.52 16.80 -13.24
CA THR A 74 12.73 16.08 -14.52
C THR A 74 13.65 14.86 -14.36
N SER A 75 14.23 14.70 -13.19
CA SER A 75 14.94 13.48 -12.80
C SER A 75 14.91 13.29 -11.29
N VAL A 76 15.04 12.04 -10.86
CA VAL A 76 15.37 11.69 -9.47
C VAL A 76 16.83 12.06 -9.21
N ALA A 77 17.04 13.04 -8.33
CA ALA A 77 18.39 13.51 -7.99
C ALA A 77 19.02 12.68 -6.88
N GLY A 78 20.36 12.56 -6.92
CA GLY A 78 21.11 11.96 -5.83
C GLY A 78 20.91 12.72 -4.50
N PRO A 79 20.87 12.03 -3.35
CA PRO A 79 21.30 10.64 -3.14
C PRO A 79 20.21 9.58 -3.38
N ALA A 80 19.00 9.98 -3.77
CA ALA A 80 17.96 9.03 -4.16
C ALA A 80 18.32 8.37 -5.50
N VAL A 81 17.83 7.14 -5.71
CA VAL A 81 18.13 6.34 -6.91
C VAL A 81 16.84 5.67 -7.40
N THR A 82 16.57 5.75 -8.70
CA THR A 82 15.49 5.00 -9.33
C THR A 82 15.81 3.50 -9.34
N VAL A 83 14.85 2.70 -8.87
CA VAL A 83 14.95 1.25 -8.68
C VAL A 83 14.59 0.52 -9.96
N ASN A 84 13.42 0.81 -10.54
CA ASN A 84 13.03 0.27 -11.84
C ASN A 84 14.00 0.77 -12.91
N GLN A 85 14.39 -0.11 -13.83
CA GLN A 85 15.39 0.18 -14.86
C GLN A 85 14.77 0.31 -16.26
N ASP A 86 13.43 0.42 -16.34
CA ASP A 86 12.77 0.65 -17.60
C ASP A 86 12.94 2.09 -18.10
N THR A 87 12.94 2.24 -19.42
CA THR A 87 13.17 3.52 -20.11
C THR A 87 12.03 3.90 -21.05
N HIS A 88 10.93 3.15 -20.98
CA HIS A 88 9.78 3.27 -21.87
C HIS A 88 8.55 3.83 -21.16
N ALA A 89 8.78 4.46 -20.01
CA ALA A 89 7.77 5.14 -19.24
C ALA A 89 6.70 4.16 -18.76
N ALA A 90 7.08 2.97 -18.29
CA ALA A 90 6.13 2.12 -17.58
C ALA A 90 5.90 2.67 -16.18
N SER A 91 4.78 2.30 -15.58
CA SER A 91 4.50 2.67 -14.19
C SER A 91 4.84 1.53 -13.23
N GLN A 92 5.24 1.92 -12.03
CA GLN A 92 5.39 1.05 -10.88
C GLN A 92 4.84 1.71 -9.63
N ASN A 93 4.17 0.91 -8.79
CA ASN A 93 3.63 1.38 -7.53
C ASN A 93 3.64 0.28 -6.45
N GLU A 94 3.25 0.65 -5.23
CA GLU A 94 3.19 -0.25 -4.06
C GLU A 94 4.49 -1.00 -3.75
N PRO A 95 5.58 -0.28 -3.42
CA PRO A 95 6.88 -0.90 -3.32
C PRO A 95 7.09 -1.67 -2.01
N ALA A 96 7.86 -2.76 -2.09
CA ALA A 96 8.42 -3.47 -0.95
C ALA A 96 9.95 -3.49 -1.03
N VAL A 97 10.63 -3.66 0.12
CA VAL A 97 12.08 -3.78 0.19
C VAL A 97 12.53 -4.71 1.32
N ALA A 98 13.59 -5.48 1.07
CA ALA A 98 14.25 -6.31 2.06
C ALA A 98 15.77 -6.31 1.86
N VAL A 99 16.52 -6.52 2.94
CA VAL A 99 18.00 -6.58 2.94
C VAL A 99 18.44 -7.97 3.38
N ASP A 100 19.44 -8.55 2.72
CA ASP A 100 19.99 -9.84 3.12
C ASP A 100 20.65 -9.73 4.51
N PRO A 101 20.22 -10.52 5.51
CA PRO A 101 20.78 -10.46 6.86
C PRO A 101 22.28 -10.80 6.89
N ASN A 102 22.78 -11.53 5.89
CA ASN A 102 24.18 -11.93 5.79
C ASN A 102 25.02 -10.99 4.93
N ASN A 103 24.41 -10.06 4.19
CA ASN A 103 25.11 -9.14 3.31
C ASN A 103 24.33 -7.82 3.14
N PRO A 104 24.67 -6.76 3.88
CA PRO A 104 23.93 -5.49 3.82
C PRO A 104 24.05 -4.76 2.47
N ASN A 105 24.94 -5.19 1.57
CA ASN A 105 24.99 -4.64 0.21
C ASN A 105 23.96 -5.29 -0.73
N ARG A 106 23.35 -6.40 -0.33
CA ARG A 106 22.34 -7.09 -1.12
C ARG A 106 20.95 -6.65 -0.68
N VAL A 107 20.30 -5.90 -1.56
CA VAL A 107 18.97 -5.33 -1.33
C VAL A 107 18.06 -5.82 -2.45
N VAL A 108 16.85 -6.23 -2.11
CA VAL A 108 15.80 -6.57 -3.08
C VAL A 108 14.64 -5.62 -2.86
N ALA A 109 14.16 -5.03 -3.94
CA ALA A 109 12.95 -4.24 -3.97
C ALA A 109 11.94 -4.92 -4.91
N ALA A 110 10.68 -4.60 -4.75
CA ALA A 110 9.61 -5.10 -5.59
C ALA A 110 8.52 -4.06 -5.73
N ALA A 111 7.69 -4.20 -6.77
CA ALA A 111 6.57 -3.30 -7.06
C ALA A 111 5.49 -4.06 -7.83
N ASN A 112 4.28 -3.50 -7.86
CA ASN A 112 3.40 -3.69 -9.01
C ASN A 112 4.11 -3.11 -10.23
N ASP A 113 4.37 -3.93 -11.23
CA ASP A 113 5.16 -3.56 -12.40
C ASP A 113 4.35 -3.68 -13.66
N TYR A 114 4.14 -2.54 -14.31
CA TYR A 114 3.36 -2.42 -15.54
C TYR A 114 4.26 -2.36 -16.79
N VAL A 115 5.55 -2.73 -16.69
CA VAL A 115 6.52 -2.71 -17.81
C VAL A 115 6.01 -3.40 -19.07
N THR A 116 5.22 -4.46 -18.90
CA THR A 116 4.62 -5.21 -20.00
C THR A 116 3.72 -4.34 -20.90
N ARG A 117 3.09 -3.29 -20.35
CA ARG A 117 2.22 -2.36 -21.08
C ARG A 117 2.96 -1.37 -21.98
N THR A 118 4.29 -1.41 -21.99
CA THR A 118 5.15 -0.57 -22.85
C THR A 118 6.08 -1.38 -23.76
N TRP A 119 5.94 -2.71 -23.77
CA TRP A 119 6.74 -3.58 -24.64
C TRP A 119 6.46 -3.35 -26.11
N SER A 120 7.52 -3.32 -26.92
CA SER A 120 7.48 -3.09 -28.36
C SER A 120 7.48 -4.38 -29.19
N CYS A 121 7.15 -5.52 -28.60
CA CYS A 121 7.06 -6.82 -29.28
C CYS A 121 5.64 -7.14 -29.74
N ASP A 122 5.48 -8.24 -30.50
CA ASP A 122 4.19 -8.79 -30.94
C ASP A 122 4.07 -10.28 -30.59
N ILE A 123 2.87 -10.73 -30.21
CA ILE A 123 2.52 -12.14 -29.97
C ILE A 123 1.30 -12.47 -30.82
N ASN A 124 1.44 -13.43 -31.75
CA ASN A 124 0.35 -13.87 -32.64
C ASN A 124 -0.32 -12.71 -33.42
N GLY A 125 0.43 -11.66 -33.75
CA GLY A 125 -0.06 -10.49 -34.48
C GLY A 125 -0.76 -9.42 -33.62
N ALA A 126 -0.73 -9.55 -32.29
CA ALA A 126 -1.16 -8.52 -31.35
C ALA A 126 0.07 -7.92 -30.63
N PRO A 127 0.12 -6.57 -30.46
CA PRO A 127 1.19 -5.94 -29.68
C PRO A 127 1.23 -6.48 -28.25
N CYS A 128 2.42 -6.83 -27.78
CA CYS A 128 2.67 -7.26 -26.39
C CYS A 128 2.13 -6.24 -25.38
N SER A 129 2.33 -4.95 -25.65
CA SER A 129 1.82 -3.85 -24.82
C SER A 129 0.31 -3.82 -24.69
N GLY A 130 -0.44 -4.35 -25.67
CA GLY A 130 -1.90 -4.51 -25.61
C GLY A 130 -2.35 -5.76 -24.86
N LEU A 131 -1.43 -6.68 -24.56
CA LEU A 131 -1.67 -7.89 -23.78
C LEU A 131 -1.14 -7.78 -22.34
N GLY A 132 -0.38 -6.71 -22.04
CA GLY A 132 0.22 -6.48 -20.72
C GLY A 132 -0.78 -6.04 -19.66
N ASP A 133 -0.50 -6.38 -18.40
CA ASP A 133 -1.26 -5.99 -17.21
C ASP A 133 -0.32 -5.53 -16.08
N GLY A 134 -0.81 -5.41 -14.86
CA GLY A 134 0.00 -5.33 -13.64
C GLY A 134 0.63 -6.69 -13.33
N TYR A 135 1.94 -6.71 -13.17
CA TYR A 135 2.74 -7.91 -12.92
C TYR A 135 3.53 -7.77 -11.62
N SER A 136 3.96 -8.91 -11.08
CA SER A 136 4.86 -8.97 -9.93
C SER A 136 6.30 -8.66 -10.35
N GLY A 137 6.73 -7.41 -10.13
CA GLY A 137 8.09 -6.96 -10.43
C GLY A 137 9.03 -7.07 -9.25
N THR A 138 10.29 -7.45 -9.52
CA THR A 138 11.37 -7.41 -8.54
C THR A 138 12.59 -6.71 -9.11
N TYR A 139 13.44 -6.16 -8.26
CA TYR A 139 14.70 -5.52 -8.62
C TYR A 139 15.71 -5.84 -7.52
N TYR A 140 16.98 -5.97 -7.87
CA TYR A 140 18.01 -6.24 -6.86
C TYR A 140 19.26 -5.39 -7.05
N SER A 141 19.92 -5.11 -5.93
CA SER A 141 21.18 -4.40 -5.84
C SER A 141 22.21 -5.26 -5.11
N ASN A 142 23.46 -5.23 -5.55
CA ASN A 142 24.60 -5.85 -4.86
C ASN A 142 25.59 -4.81 -4.29
N ASN A 143 25.20 -3.53 -4.25
CA ASN A 143 26.02 -2.42 -3.77
C ASN A 143 25.25 -1.45 -2.86
N GLY A 144 24.32 -1.98 -2.06
CA GLY A 144 23.62 -1.22 -1.03
C GLY A 144 22.63 -0.20 -1.60
N GLY A 145 21.99 -0.54 -2.72
CA GLY A 145 20.96 0.28 -3.38
C GLY A 145 21.50 1.38 -4.30
N ALA A 146 22.80 1.38 -4.62
CA ALA A 146 23.40 2.41 -5.47
C ALA A 146 23.14 2.15 -6.97
N THR A 147 23.07 0.89 -7.40
CA THR A 147 22.63 0.48 -8.74
C THR A 147 21.71 -0.72 -8.64
N TRP A 148 20.78 -0.83 -9.57
CA TRP A 148 19.75 -1.87 -9.59
C TRP A 148 19.82 -2.65 -10.88
N CYS A 149 19.54 -3.95 -10.79
CA CYS A 149 19.50 -4.78 -11.98
C CYS A 149 18.12 -4.89 -12.57
N CYS A 150 18.21 -4.92 -13.91
CA CYS A 150 17.46 -5.71 -14.85
C CYS A 150 16.12 -5.10 -15.25
N ILE A 151 15.80 -5.26 -16.53
CA ILE A 151 14.56 -4.83 -17.15
C ILE A 151 13.95 -6.04 -17.84
N ALA A 152 12.64 -6.20 -17.71
CA ALA A 152 11.88 -7.15 -18.50
C ALA A 152 11.52 -6.49 -19.83
N THR A 153 11.91 -7.10 -20.96
CA THR A 153 11.75 -6.48 -22.28
C THR A 153 10.72 -7.19 -23.16
N ASP A 154 10.49 -8.48 -22.93
CA ASP A 154 9.57 -9.31 -23.70
C ASP A 154 9.33 -10.67 -22.97
N PRO A 155 8.43 -11.53 -23.50
CA PRO A 155 8.12 -12.81 -22.88
C PRO A 155 9.30 -13.79 -22.70
N ASP A 156 10.34 -13.69 -23.52
CA ASP A 156 11.53 -14.54 -23.45
C ASP A 156 12.61 -13.93 -22.53
N HIS A 157 12.54 -12.61 -22.28
CA HIS A 157 13.46 -11.82 -21.48
C HIS A 157 12.73 -11.12 -20.33
N GLN A 158 12.25 -11.92 -19.38
CA GLN A 158 11.46 -11.47 -18.24
C GLN A 158 12.22 -10.62 -17.21
N GLY A 159 13.54 -10.44 -17.38
CA GLY A 159 14.39 -9.74 -16.42
C GLY A 159 14.21 -10.29 -15.01
N THR A 160 13.61 -9.47 -14.14
CA THR A 160 13.35 -9.79 -12.74
C THR A 160 11.85 -9.82 -12.40
N LEU A 161 10.97 -10.02 -13.39
CA LEU A 161 9.57 -10.37 -13.14
C LEU A 161 9.46 -11.76 -12.50
N ILE A 162 8.45 -11.95 -11.64
CA ILE A 162 8.21 -13.25 -10.98
C ILE A 162 7.66 -14.28 -11.99
N PRO A 163 8.32 -15.44 -12.15
CA PRO A 163 7.89 -16.47 -13.10
C PRO A 163 6.73 -17.31 -12.56
N GLY A 164 5.89 -17.81 -13.47
CA GLY A 164 4.91 -18.85 -13.21
C GLY A 164 3.60 -18.42 -12.55
N VAL A 165 3.40 -17.12 -12.32
CA VAL A 165 2.15 -16.57 -11.74
C VAL A 165 1.22 -16.08 -12.83
N THR A 166 1.68 -15.13 -13.65
CA THR A 166 0.91 -14.46 -14.70
C THR A 166 1.13 -15.06 -16.09
N ARG A 167 0.15 -14.97 -17.00
CA ARG A 167 0.14 -15.60 -18.34
C ARG A 167 1.42 -15.30 -19.15
N LEU A 168 1.82 -14.03 -19.26
CA LEU A 168 3.04 -13.66 -19.99
C LEU A 168 4.34 -14.09 -19.31
N SER A 169 4.33 -14.46 -18.01
CA SER A 169 5.48 -15.04 -17.29
C SER A 169 5.36 -16.55 -17.06
N GLY A 170 4.47 -17.22 -17.83
CA GLY A 170 4.30 -18.67 -17.83
C GLY A 170 3.33 -19.23 -16.78
N GLY A 171 2.53 -18.37 -16.15
CA GLY A 171 1.49 -18.76 -15.18
C GLY A 171 0.07 -18.77 -15.74
N GLN A 172 -0.91 -18.83 -14.85
CA GLN A 172 -2.33 -19.03 -15.18
C GLN A 172 -3.22 -17.79 -14.97
N TYR A 173 -2.69 -16.73 -14.35
CA TYR A 173 -3.45 -15.53 -14.00
C TYR A 173 -3.22 -14.37 -14.97
N ASP A 174 -4.20 -13.49 -15.16
CA ASP A 174 -4.07 -12.33 -16.07
C ASP A 174 -3.10 -11.30 -15.50
N ALA A 175 -3.21 -11.08 -14.20
CA ALA A 175 -2.48 -10.05 -13.47
C ALA A 175 -1.91 -10.60 -12.15
N GLY A 176 -0.96 -9.86 -11.61
CA GLY A 176 -0.37 -10.12 -10.31
C GLY A 176 0.34 -8.88 -9.78
N GLY A 177 0.80 -8.93 -8.54
CA GLY A 177 1.31 -7.73 -7.88
C GLY A 177 1.40 -7.89 -6.38
N ASP A 178 1.20 -6.78 -5.68
CA ASP A 178 1.08 -6.63 -4.23
C ASP A 178 2.24 -7.16 -3.41
N PRO A 179 3.48 -6.83 -3.79
CA PRO A 179 4.66 -7.50 -3.28
C PRO A 179 4.84 -7.36 -1.76
N ALA A 180 5.17 -8.48 -1.12
CA ALA A 180 5.86 -8.52 0.16
C ALA A 180 7.18 -9.30 0.03
N LEU A 181 8.23 -8.83 0.70
CA LEU A 181 9.58 -9.40 0.63
C LEU A 181 10.13 -9.73 2.01
N ALA A 182 10.80 -10.87 2.13
CA ALA A 182 11.56 -11.24 3.32
C ALA A 182 12.74 -12.15 2.97
N PHE A 183 13.84 -12.02 3.72
CA PHE A 183 14.97 -12.94 3.63
C PHE A 183 14.93 -13.95 4.76
N ASP A 184 15.39 -15.16 4.46
CA ASP A 184 15.70 -16.14 5.49
C ASP A 184 17.14 -15.98 6.02
N SER A 185 17.49 -16.75 7.04
CA SER A 185 18.80 -16.69 7.67
C SER A 185 19.96 -17.17 6.76
N ARG A 186 19.65 -17.77 5.61
CA ARG A 186 20.63 -18.27 4.63
C ARG A 186 20.80 -17.33 3.43
N GLY A 187 20.15 -16.15 3.44
CA GLY A 187 20.22 -15.19 2.33
C GLY A 187 19.38 -15.61 1.12
N ARG A 188 18.40 -16.51 1.31
CA ARG A 188 17.36 -16.78 0.30
C ARG A 188 16.25 -15.76 0.50
N VAL A 189 15.81 -15.11 -0.58
CA VAL A 189 14.73 -14.13 -0.54
C VAL A 189 13.43 -14.82 -0.90
N TYR A 190 12.33 -14.33 -0.34
CA TYR A 190 10.98 -14.78 -0.63
C TYR A 190 10.16 -13.59 -1.08
N TYR A 191 9.35 -13.80 -2.11
CA TYR A 191 8.37 -12.88 -2.64
C TYR A 191 6.99 -13.48 -2.39
N ALA A 192 6.10 -12.72 -1.76
CA ALA A 192 4.67 -13.00 -1.78
C ALA A 192 3.98 -11.95 -2.66
N GLY A 193 3.02 -12.39 -3.45
CA GLY A 193 2.23 -11.55 -4.37
C GLY A 193 0.86 -12.14 -4.61
N LEU A 194 -0.01 -11.37 -5.27
CA LEU A 194 -1.28 -11.89 -5.81
C LEU A 194 -1.11 -12.48 -7.20
N GLY A 195 -1.96 -13.46 -7.52
CA GLY A 195 -2.29 -13.83 -8.89
C GLY A 195 -3.80 -13.84 -9.06
N PHE A 196 -4.33 -13.15 -10.06
CA PHE A 196 -5.78 -13.03 -10.27
C PHE A 196 -6.17 -12.74 -11.72
N ASP A 197 -7.42 -13.07 -12.05
CA ASP A 197 -8.04 -12.69 -13.31
C ASP A 197 -8.89 -11.42 -13.12
N ARG A 198 -8.69 -10.41 -13.97
CA ARG A 198 -9.39 -9.10 -13.86
C ARG A 198 -10.91 -9.22 -14.05
N THR A 199 -11.31 -10.19 -14.87
CA THR A 199 -12.67 -10.33 -15.39
C THR A 199 -13.37 -11.61 -14.95
N ALA A 200 -12.69 -12.43 -14.14
CA ALA A 200 -13.20 -13.69 -13.64
C ALA A 200 -12.85 -13.86 -12.16
N PRO A 201 -13.56 -14.74 -11.43
CA PRO A 201 -13.30 -15.00 -10.02
C PRO A 201 -11.89 -15.51 -9.61
N PRO A 202 -11.13 -16.25 -10.45
CA PRO A 202 -9.87 -16.85 -10.00
C PRO A 202 -8.89 -15.87 -9.33
N ASN A 203 -8.46 -16.20 -8.11
CA ASN A 203 -7.50 -15.42 -7.33
C ASN A 203 -6.72 -16.31 -6.35
N THR A 204 -5.49 -15.91 -6.00
CA THR A 204 -4.61 -16.61 -5.05
C THR A 204 -3.55 -15.69 -4.46
N VAL A 205 -2.98 -16.11 -3.33
CA VAL A 205 -1.65 -15.66 -2.88
C VAL A 205 -0.58 -16.61 -3.46
N ALA A 206 0.45 -16.06 -4.10
CA ALA A 206 1.58 -16.79 -4.64
C ALA A 206 2.86 -16.49 -3.84
N VAL A 207 3.67 -17.52 -3.57
CA VAL A 207 4.98 -17.36 -2.93
C VAL A 207 6.09 -17.93 -3.81
N ASN A 208 7.07 -17.11 -4.15
CA ASN A 208 8.27 -17.54 -4.88
C ASN A 208 9.51 -17.42 -3.99
N LYS A 209 10.44 -18.37 -4.15
CA LYS A 209 11.74 -18.34 -3.49
C LYS A 209 12.82 -17.94 -4.48
N GLY A 210 13.61 -16.94 -4.11
CA GLY A 210 14.75 -16.42 -4.86
C GLY A 210 16.09 -16.80 -4.23
N THR A 211 17.08 -17.05 -5.08
CA THR A 211 18.47 -17.32 -4.67
C THR A 211 19.45 -16.55 -5.52
N PHE A 212 20.46 -15.97 -4.87
CA PHE A 212 21.57 -15.34 -5.58
C PHE A 212 22.61 -16.37 -5.98
N ASP A 213 23.09 -16.29 -7.23
CA ASP A 213 24.21 -17.10 -7.68
C ASP A 213 25.57 -16.51 -7.26
N HIS A 214 26.67 -17.18 -7.65
CA HIS A 214 28.03 -16.76 -7.36
C HIS A 214 28.44 -15.43 -8.02
N ARG A 215 27.70 -14.95 -9.03
CA ARG A 215 27.90 -13.65 -9.69
C ARG A 215 27.03 -12.56 -9.08
N GLY A 216 26.19 -12.91 -8.10
CA GLY A 216 25.24 -11.99 -7.49
C GLY A 216 23.98 -11.77 -8.31
N ALA A 217 23.69 -12.61 -9.33
CA ALA A 217 22.41 -12.53 -10.02
C ALA A 217 21.32 -13.25 -9.22
N LEU A 218 20.15 -12.62 -9.07
CA LEU A 218 18.98 -13.19 -8.40
C LEU A 218 18.20 -14.06 -9.38
N HIS A 219 17.91 -15.29 -8.97
CA HIS A 219 17.10 -16.25 -9.72
C HIS A 219 15.89 -16.68 -8.90
N TRP A 220 14.70 -16.62 -9.48
CA TRP A 220 13.45 -17.03 -8.85
C TRP A 220 13.06 -18.46 -9.23
N GLY A 221 12.60 -19.24 -8.25
CA GLY A 221 11.95 -20.53 -8.46
C GLY A 221 10.46 -20.39 -8.80
N PRO A 222 9.78 -21.51 -9.09
CA PRO A 222 8.33 -21.51 -9.37
C PRO A 222 7.52 -21.09 -8.12
N PRO A 223 6.26 -20.65 -8.32
CA PRO A 223 5.39 -20.25 -7.22
C PRO A 223 4.85 -21.46 -6.47
N ALA A 224 4.61 -21.27 -5.17
CA ALA A 224 3.66 -22.06 -4.40
C ALA A 224 2.38 -21.22 -4.24
N PHE A 225 1.25 -21.73 -4.74
CA PHE A 225 -0.04 -21.07 -4.58
C PHE A 225 -0.70 -21.44 -3.25
N ILE A 226 -1.27 -20.44 -2.58
CA ILE A 226 -1.94 -20.53 -1.28
C ILE A 226 -3.33 -19.89 -1.45
N GLY A 227 -4.35 -20.55 -0.90
CA GLY A 227 -5.72 -20.00 -0.90
C GLY A 227 -6.34 -19.83 -2.28
N GLN A 228 -5.92 -20.62 -3.29
CA GLN A 228 -6.52 -20.57 -4.63
C GLN A 228 -8.04 -20.75 -4.52
N THR A 229 -8.76 -19.82 -5.14
CA THR A 229 -10.22 -19.84 -5.20
C THR A 229 -10.69 -19.50 -6.60
N GLU A 230 -11.83 -20.07 -6.99
CA GLU A 230 -12.62 -19.66 -8.16
C GLU A 230 -14.02 -19.16 -7.70
N ASP A 231 -14.20 -19.02 -6.39
CA ASP A 231 -15.45 -18.56 -5.79
C ASP A 231 -15.57 -17.04 -5.98
N PRO A 232 -16.60 -16.54 -6.70
CA PRO A 232 -16.82 -15.10 -6.90
C PRO A 232 -17.06 -14.32 -5.61
N PHE A 233 -17.25 -14.99 -4.48
CA PHE A 233 -17.55 -14.39 -3.18
C PHE A 233 -16.35 -14.32 -2.26
N LEU A 234 -15.20 -14.87 -2.68
CA LEU A 234 -13.95 -14.85 -1.94
C LEU A 234 -12.91 -14.06 -2.72
N LEU A 235 -12.19 -13.19 -2.02
CA LEU A 235 -11.04 -12.47 -2.57
C LEU A 235 -9.90 -12.50 -1.55
N ASN A 236 -8.75 -13.04 -1.96
CA ASN A 236 -7.50 -12.89 -1.23
C ASN A 236 -6.82 -11.60 -1.70
N ASP A 237 -6.64 -10.67 -0.78
CA ASP A 237 -5.95 -9.39 -0.94
C ASP A 237 -6.00 -8.75 0.45
N LYS A 238 -4.98 -8.18 1.06
CA LYS A 238 -3.56 -8.04 0.71
C LYS A 238 -2.75 -9.03 1.54
N GLU A 239 -1.67 -9.59 1.00
CA GLU A 239 -0.75 -10.49 1.69
C GLU A 239 0.48 -9.81 2.28
N TRP A 240 0.99 -10.39 3.35
CA TRP A 240 2.29 -10.09 3.95
C TRP A 240 3.07 -11.36 4.20
N LEU A 241 4.37 -11.17 4.33
CA LEU A 241 5.35 -12.23 4.41
C LEU A 241 6.37 -11.89 5.49
N ALA A 242 6.66 -12.87 6.35
CA ALA A 242 7.85 -12.88 7.20
C ALA A 242 8.57 -14.21 7.07
N VAL A 243 9.89 -14.18 7.21
CA VAL A 243 10.68 -15.40 7.35
C VAL A 243 11.51 -15.28 8.61
N ASP A 244 11.46 -16.32 9.44
CA ASP A 244 12.22 -16.34 10.68
C ASP A 244 13.72 -16.43 10.39
N SER A 245 14.39 -15.29 10.30
CA SER A 245 15.81 -15.21 9.98
C SER A 245 16.71 -15.27 11.22
N HIS A 246 16.14 -15.43 12.42
CA HIS A 246 16.89 -15.44 13.67
C HIS A 246 17.62 -16.77 13.86
N SER A 247 18.94 -16.71 14.08
CA SER A 247 19.78 -17.92 14.19
C SER A 247 19.42 -18.81 15.37
N GLU A 248 18.96 -18.20 16.47
CA GLU A 248 18.62 -18.86 17.73
C GLU A 248 17.18 -19.34 17.80
N SER A 249 16.33 -18.94 16.84
CA SER A 249 14.93 -19.35 16.85
C SER A 249 14.78 -20.86 16.59
N ARG A 250 13.92 -21.51 17.38
CA ARG A 250 13.50 -22.90 17.14
C ARG A 250 12.73 -23.11 15.83
N PHE A 251 12.23 -22.02 15.23
CA PHE A 251 11.51 -22.02 13.95
C PHE A 251 12.29 -21.34 12.83
N ARG A 252 13.61 -21.16 13.00
CA ARG A 252 14.52 -20.62 11.99
C ARG A 252 14.20 -21.13 10.58
N ASP A 253 14.12 -20.19 9.65
CA ASP A 253 13.76 -20.31 8.23
C ASP A 253 12.32 -20.81 7.96
N ARG A 254 11.43 -20.76 8.95
CA ARG A 254 9.99 -20.90 8.71
C ARG A 254 9.48 -19.66 7.98
N VAL A 255 8.71 -19.90 6.93
CA VAL A 255 8.06 -18.86 6.13
C VAL A 255 6.63 -18.71 6.64
N TYR A 256 6.21 -17.48 6.93
CA TYR A 256 4.90 -17.10 7.42
C TYR A 256 4.23 -16.19 6.41
N VAL A 257 2.99 -16.50 6.05
CA VAL A 257 2.20 -15.70 5.12
C VAL A 257 0.86 -15.43 5.77
N THR A 258 0.47 -14.16 5.77
CA THR A 258 -0.83 -13.68 6.24
C THR A 258 -1.49 -12.92 5.11
N TRP A 259 -2.81 -12.95 5.04
CA TRP A 259 -3.55 -12.10 4.11
C TRP A 259 -4.95 -11.84 4.62
N THR A 260 -5.61 -10.86 4.01
CA THR A 260 -7.02 -10.61 4.28
C THR A 260 -7.87 -11.45 3.33
N LEU A 261 -8.86 -12.17 3.87
CA LEU A 261 -9.81 -12.95 3.08
C LEU A 261 -11.15 -12.23 3.04
N PHE A 262 -11.38 -11.42 2.01
CA PHE A 262 -12.66 -10.74 1.83
C PHE A 262 -13.76 -11.73 1.45
N MET A 263 -14.91 -11.57 2.09
CA MET A 263 -16.10 -12.38 1.87
C MET A 263 -17.29 -11.50 1.51
N TYR A 264 -18.01 -11.88 0.46
CA TYR A 264 -19.20 -11.18 -0.03
C TYR A 264 -20.43 -12.08 0.01
N ASP A 265 -21.59 -11.46 0.16
CA ASP A 265 -22.87 -12.12 0.07
C ASP A 265 -23.09 -12.58 -1.38
N PRO A 266 -23.46 -13.85 -1.59
CA PRO A 266 -23.51 -14.41 -2.92
C PRO A 266 -24.63 -13.85 -3.80
N ASP A 267 -25.72 -13.40 -3.19
CA ASP A 267 -26.90 -12.94 -3.90
C ASP A 267 -26.83 -11.42 -4.15
N THR A 268 -26.30 -10.67 -3.19
CA THR A 268 -26.30 -9.20 -3.25
C THR A 268 -24.94 -8.61 -3.63
N GLY A 269 -23.85 -9.37 -3.52
CA GLY A 269 -22.48 -8.87 -3.67
C GLY A 269 -22.07 -7.89 -2.57
N ASN A 270 -22.81 -7.85 -1.46
CA ASN A 270 -22.50 -6.96 -0.35
C ASN A 270 -21.35 -7.55 0.45
N TYR A 271 -20.47 -6.71 0.95
CA TYR A 271 -19.43 -7.16 1.86
C TYR A 271 -20.04 -7.78 3.14
N VAL A 272 -19.44 -8.87 3.62
CA VAL A 272 -19.86 -9.60 4.82
C VAL A 272 -18.82 -9.47 5.93
N GLN A 273 -17.58 -9.88 5.66
CA GLN A 273 -16.46 -9.87 6.60
C GLN A 273 -15.13 -10.00 5.83
N SER A 274 -14.02 -9.73 6.49
CA SER A 274 -12.67 -9.85 5.96
C SER A 274 -11.68 -10.35 7.01
N PRO A 275 -11.82 -11.59 7.54
CA PRO A 275 -10.90 -12.09 8.55
C PRO A 275 -9.46 -12.17 8.02
N ILE A 276 -8.49 -11.96 8.90
CA ILE A 276 -7.10 -12.30 8.60
C ILE A 276 -6.89 -13.81 8.69
N VAL A 277 -6.30 -14.36 7.64
CA VAL A 277 -5.93 -15.76 7.53
C VAL A 277 -4.42 -15.93 7.44
N PHE A 278 -3.96 -17.09 7.86
CA PHE A 278 -2.55 -17.41 8.04
C PHE A 278 -2.20 -18.77 7.46
N SER A 279 -0.98 -18.87 6.92
CA SER A 279 -0.35 -20.13 6.54
C SER A 279 1.17 -20.07 6.76
N PHE A 280 1.81 -21.22 6.97
CA PHE A 280 3.25 -21.30 7.12
C PHE A 280 3.87 -22.46 6.34
N SER A 281 5.16 -22.34 6.03
CA SER A 281 5.97 -23.38 5.40
C SER A 281 7.15 -23.79 6.28
N LYS A 282 7.32 -25.10 6.49
CA LYS A 282 8.46 -25.69 7.20
C LYS A 282 9.59 -26.17 6.27
N ASN A 283 9.39 -26.09 4.95
CA ASN A 283 10.30 -26.65 3.95
C ASN A 283 10.78 -25.60 2.94
N GLY A 284 10.95 -24.36 3.43
CA GLY A 284 11.50 -23.26 2.65
C GLY A 284 10.61 -22.82 1.49
N GLY A 285 9.30 -22.77 1.71
CA GLY A 285 8.30 -22.27 0.76
C GLY A 285 7.85 -23.27 -0.30
N ALA A 286 8.24 -24.55 -0.21
CA ALA A 286 7.83 -25.56 -1.20
C ALA A 286 6.36 -25.99 -1.03
N THR A 287 5.90 -26.11 0.22
CA THR A 287 4.49 -26.34 0.55
C THR A 287 4.09 -25.54 1.78
N PHE A 288 2.81 -25.20 1.87
CA PHE A 288 2.23 -24.40 2.94
C PHE A 288 1.15 -25.19 3.69
N SER A 289 0.89 -24.83 4.95
CA SER A 289 -0.24 -25.38 5.70
C SER A 289 -1.57 -24.94 5.09
N ALA A 290 -2.65 -25.64 5.44
CA ALA A 290 -3.99 -25.15 5.13
C ALA A 290 -4.20 -23.74 5.74
N PRO A 291 -4.82 -22.79 5.03
CA PRO A 291 -5.16 -21.48 5.59
C PRO A 291 -6.05 -21.61 6.83
N THR A 292 -5.79 -20.79 7.85
CA THR A 292 -6.62 -20.72 9.06
C THR A 292 -6.87 -19.28 9.47
N SER A 293 -8.07 -18.97 9.94
CA SER A 293 -8.38 -17.64 10.51
C SER A 293 -7.73 -17.50 11.88
N ILE A 294 -7.20 -16.31 12.17
CA ILE A 294 -6.43 -16.03 13.40
C ILE A 294 -7.01 -14.87 14.23
N VAL A 295 -8.21 -14.40 13.89
CA VAL A 295 -8.72 -13.10 14.34
C VAL A 295 -9.87 -13.18 15.35
N GLY A 296 -10.35 -14.38 15.68
CA GLY A 296 -11.45 -14.55 16.62
C GLY A 296 -12.73 -13.85 16.16
N ASP A 297 -13.20 -12.88 16.95
CA ASP A 297 -14.42 -12.10 16.70
C ASP A 297 -14.18 -10.71 16.08
N VAL A 298 -12.92 -10.35 15.83
CA VAL A 298 -12.54 -9.19 15.02
C VAL A 298 -12.61 -9.67 13.58
N LEU A 299 -13.65 -9.30 12.84
CA LEU A 299 -13.97 -9.92 11.54
C LEU A 299 -13.91 -8.93 10.38
N TYR A 300 -13.66 -7.66 10.68
CA TYR A 300 -13.68 -6.54 9.73
C TYR A 300 -12.27 -6.02 9.49
N ASP A 301 -11.38 -6.93 9.11
CA ASP A 301 -9.94 -6.73 9.21
C ASP A 301 -9.29 -6.44 7.86
N GLN A 302 -8.19 -5.68 7.86
CA GLN A 302 -7.26 -5.51 6.75
C GLN A 302 -5.84 -5.19 7.26
N GLY A 303 -4.82 -5.31 6.41
CA GLY A 303 -3.47 -4.84 6.77
C GLY A 303 -2.66 -5.80 7.65
N SER A 304 -2.64 -7.10 7.36
CA SER A 304 -2.12 -8.15 8.25
C SER A 304 -0.60 -8.31 8.28
N ARG A 305 0.11 -7.30 8.81
CA ARG A 305 1.57 -7.33 8.97
C ARG A 305 2.03 -8.43 9.93
N VAL A 306 2.85 -9.36 9.44
CA VAL A 306 3.46 -10.45 10.22
C VAL A 306 4.93 -10.16 10.54
N VAL A 307 5.36 -10.48 11.76
CA VAL A 307 6.75 -10.32 12.25
C VAL A 307 7.13 -11.53 13.12
N ALA A 308 8.38 -12.00 13.02
CA ALA A 308 8.91 -13.06 13.87
C ALA A 308 9.99 -12.50 14.80
N GLY A 309 9.89 -12.80 16.10
CA GLY A 309 10.88 -12.44 17.12
C GLY A 309 12.05 -13.41 17.20
N SER A 310 13.11 -12.99 17.88
CA SER A 310 14.34 -13.77 18.10
C SER A 310 14.12 -15.03 18.95
N ASP A 311 13.08 -15.03 19.78
CA ASP A 311 12.60 -16.16 20.58
C ASP A 311 11.75 -17.17 19.78
N GLY A 312 11.44 -16.85 18.52
CA GLY A 312 10.56 -17.62 17.65
C GLY A 312 9.07 -17.34 17.84
N THR A 313 8.70 -16.35 18.64
CA THR A 313 7.31 -15.86 18.75
C THR A 313 6.96 -15.10 17.47
N VAL A 314 5.80 -15.41 16.88
CA VAL A 314 5.27 -14.73 15.70
C VAL A 314 4.15 -13.79 16.14
N TYR A 315 4.18 -12.57 15.65
CA TYR A 315 3.16 -11.55 15.86
C TYR A 315 2.49 -11.24 14.52
N VAL A 316 1.17 -11.09 14.54
CA VAL A 316 0.41 -10.55 13.41
C VAL A 316 -0.37 -9.36 13.92
N VAL A 317 -0.20 -8.21 13.27
CA VAL A 317 -0.92 -6.97 13.56
C VAL A 317 -1.76 -6.57 12.36
N TRP A 318 -2.95 -6.03 12.62
CA TRP A 318 -3.89 -5.61 11.58
C TRP A 318 -4.76 -4.45 12.04
N GLU A 319 -5.43 -3.80 11.10
CA GLU A 319 -6.49 -2.83 11.39
C GLU A 319 -7.84 -3.56 11.28
N GLY A 320 -8.73 -3.39 12.26
CA GLY A 320 -10.06 -4.00 12.19
C GLY A 320 -10.99 -3.65 13.33
N SER A 321 -12.18 -4.23 13.31
CA SER A 321 -13.22 -4.05 14.32
C SER A 321 -14.02 -5.33 14.57
N ARG A 322 -14.68 -5.39 15.72
CA ARG A 322 -15.79 -6.31 15.97
C ARG A 322 -17.09 -5.70 15.45
N ALA A 323 -18.11 -6.54 15.27
CA ALA A 323 -19.42 -6.11 14.74
C ALA A 323 -20.12 -4.99 15.52
N VAL A 324 -19.77 -4.79 16.80
CA VAL A 324 -20.38 -3.79 17.69
C VAL A 324 -19.46 -2.60 17.98
N ASP A 325 -18.23 -2.62 17.48
CA ASP A 325 -17.27 -1.56 17.76
C ASP A 325 -17.65 -0.30 16.95
N PRO A 326 -17.65 0.89 17.56
CA PRO A 326 -17.97 2.14 16.86
C PRO A 326 -16.83 2.66 15.97
N PHE A 327 -15.62 2.15 16.17
CA PHE A 327 -14.38 2.54 15.48
C PHE A 327 -13.48 1.32 15.30
N ASN A 328 -12.59 1.38 14.32
CA ASN A 328 -11.53 0.39 14.17
C ASN A 328 -10.50 0.53 15.29
N SER A 329 -9.71 -0.52 15.47
CA SER A 329 -8.49 -0.51 16.26
C SER A 329 -7.37 -1.19 15.49
N ILE A 330 -6.13 -0.90 15.86
CA ILE A 330 -5.01 -1.76 15.54
C ILE A 330 -5.03 -2.92 16.53
N TRP A 331 -5.04 -4.14 16.01
CA TRP A 331 -5.12 -5.40 16.74
C TRP A 331 -3.84 -6.21 16.60
N MET A 332 -3.65 -7.16 17.52
CA MET A 332 -2.53 -8.10 17.50
C MET A 332 -2.96 -9.48 17.98
N VAL A 333 -2.40 -10.53 17.38
CA VAL A 333 -2.26 -11.86 17.98
C VAL A 333 -0.81 -12.31 17.98
N LYS A 334 -0.48 -13.23 18.89
CA LYS A 334 0.84 -13.87 18.92
C LYS A 334 0.74 -15.39 18.93
N SER A 335 1.76 -16.03 18.39
CA SER A 335 1.97 -17.48 18.42
C SER A 335 3.38 -17.79 18.89
N SER A 336 3.51 -18.47 20.02
CA SER A 336 4.81 -18.94 20.50
C SER A 336 5.21 -20.27 19.88
N ASP A 337 4.30 -21.06 19.28
CA ASP A 337 4.56 -22.41 18.75
C ASP A 337 4.76 -22.47 17.22
N GLY A 338 5.13 -21.33 16.63
CA GLY A 338 5.48 -21.20 15.21
C GLY A 338 4.24 -21.17 14.31
N GLY A 339 3.12 -20.66 14.81
CA GLY A 339 1.86 -20.51 14.09
C GLY A 339 0.91 -21.71 14.18
N ALA A 340 1.10 -22.64 15.14
CA ALA A 340 0.16 -23.75 15.32
C ALA A 340 -1.05 -23.36 16.17
N ARG A 341 -0.85 -22.46 17.15
CA ARG A 341 -1.91 -21.85 17.97
C ARG A 341 -1.66 -20.36 18.15
N TRP A 342 -2.73 -19.62 18.36
CA TRP A 342 -2.74 -18.16 18.50
C TRP A 342 -3.35 -17.76 19.83
N SER A 343 -2.89 -16.64 20.38
CA SER A 343 -3.57 -15.94 21.48
C SER A 343 -4.93 -15.41 21.02
N ASP A 344 -5.75 -14.97 21.97
CA ASP A 344 -6.89 -14.12 21.65
C ASP A 344 -6.39 -12.75 21.11
N PRO A 345 -7.19 -12.06 20.26
CA PRO A 345 -6.87 -10.72 19.77
C PRO A 345 -6.80 -9.68 20.89
N VAL A 346 -5.75 -8.86 20.87
CA VAL A 346 -5.54 -7.73 21.79
C VAL A 346 -5.50 -6.42 21.02
N ALA A 347 -6.27 -5.43 21.45
CA ALA A 347 -6.24 -4.09 20.87
C ALA A 347 -4.98 -3.33 21.32
N ILE A 348 -4.25 -2.78 20.36
CA ILE A 348 -3.10 -1.90 20.57
C ILE A 348 -3.59 -0.47 20.82
N ALA A 349 -4.43 0.05 19.92
CA ALA A 349 -5.00 1.39 20.01
C ALA A 349 -6.21 1.51 19.08
N GLY A 350 -7.22 2.30 19.48
CA GLY A 350 -8.30 2.69 18.58
C GLY A 350 -7.81 3.64 17.48
N VAL A 351 -8.39 3.56 16.29
CA VAL A 351 -8.02 4.36 15.12
C VAL A 351 -9.26 4.96 14.43
N VAL A 352 -9.09 6.17 13.90
CA VAL A 352 -10.02 6.76 12.93
C VAL A 352 -9.31 6.76 11.59
N ASP A 353 -9.94 6.15 10.59
CA ASP A 353 -9.34 6.05 9.26
C ASP A 353 -9.12 7.40 8.62
N ILE A 354 -7.97 7.49 7.96
CA ILE A 354 -7.57 8.67 7.20
C ILE A 354 -8.47 8.86 5.98
N LEU A 355 -8.75 10.12 5.67
CA LEU A 355 -9.31 10.50 4.37
C LEU A 355 -8.17 10.64 3.35
N PRO A 356 -8.46 10.58 2.03
CA PRO A 356 -7.51 11.01 1.00
C PRO A 356 -6.90 12.36 1.41
N PRO A 357 -5.57 12.46 1.58
CA PRO A 357 -4.96 13.70 2.02
C PRO A 357 -5.43 14.86 1.14
N ALA A 358 -5.83 15.98 1.75
CA ALA A 358 -6.53 17.01 1.01
C ALA A 358 -5.70 17.49 -0.19
N ASN A 359 -6.32 17.56 -1.37
CA ASN A 359 -5.69 17.95 -2.63
C ASN A 359 -4.69 16.97 -3.24
N THR A 360 -4.60 15.72 -2.78
CA THR A 360 -3.84 14.66 -3.47
C THR A 360 -4.76 13.77 -4.30
N VAL A 361 -4.17 12.85 -5.08
CA VAL A 361 -4.85 11.63 -5.55
C VAL A 361 -4.07 10.45 -5.00
N PHE A 362 -4.63 9.85 -3.95
CA PHE A 362 -4.03 8.78 -3.20
C PHE A 362 -5.14 7.88 -2.65
N ARG A 363 -4.94 6.56 -2.65
CA ARG A 363 -5.84 5.67 -1.92
C ARG A 363 -5.38 5.62 -0.46
N THR A 364 -6.31 5.33 0.43
CA THR A 364 -6.13 5.57 1.86
C THR A 364 -6.64 4.39 2.67
N ASN A 365 -5.84 3.99 3.64
CA ASN A 365 -6.20 3.12 4.75
C ASN A 365 -5.25 3.38 5.93
N SER A 366 -5.47 2.66 7.03
CA SER A 366 -4.69 2.76 8.25
C SER A 366 -3.85 1.50 8.51
N PHE A 367 -3.42 0.80 7.45
CA PHE A 367 -2.70 -0.46 7.58
C PHE A 367 -1.47 -0.30 8.46
N PRO A 368 -1.25 -1.23 9.40
CA PRO A 368 -0.11 -1.15 10.27
C PRO A 368 1.18 -1.57 9.55
N ALA A 369 2.27 -0.91 9.89
CA ALA A 369 3.63 -1.40 9.71
C ALA A 369 4.20 -1.80 11.08
N ALA A 370 5.05 -2.82 11.09
CA ALA A 370 5.65 -3.30 12.32
C ALA A 370 6.99 -3.98 12.06
N ASP A 371 7.84 -3.92 13.08
CA ASP A 371 9.06 -4.69 13.20
C ASP A 371 9.44 -4.86 14.69
N ILE A 372 10.29 -5.84 14.98
CA ILE A 372 10.64 -6.23 16.34
C ILE A 372 12.14 -6.05 16.60
N ALA A 373 12.48 -5.49 17.74
CA ALA A 373 13.88 -5.33 18.16
C ALA A 373 14.46 -6.65 18.69
N PRO A 374 15.80 -6.80 18.67
CA PRO A 374 16.47 -7.99 19.21
C PRO A 374 16.16 -8.28 20.68
N ASP A 375 15.76 -7.26 21.45
CA ASP A 375 15.34 -7.36 22.85
C ASP A 375 13.87 -7.80 23.04
N GLY A 376 13.14 -8.05 21.94
CA GLY A 376 11.73 -8.43 21.94
C GLY A 376 10.75 -7.26 21.91
N THR A 377 11.21 -6.01 21.91
CA THR A 377 10.32 -4.85 21.82
C THR A 377 9.67 -4.78 20.44
N LEU A 378 8.34 -4.95 20.38
CA LEU A 378 7.55 -4.79 19.16
C LEU A 378 7.18 -3.32 18.95
N TYR A 379 7.46 -2.80 17.76
CA TYR A 379 7.09 -1.45 17.32
C TYR A 379 6.01 -1.56 16.24
N VAL A 380 4.91 -0.81 16.39
CA VAL A 380 3.79 -0.81 15.46
C VAL A 380 3.45 0.63 15.11
N ALA A 381 3.28 0.93 13.82
CA ALA A 381 2.94 2.25 13.30
C ALA A 381 1.75 2.17 12.35
N TRP A 382 0.92 3.20 12.32
CA TRP A 382 -0.27 3.30 11.45
C TRP A 382 -0.56 4.76 11.12
N SER A 383 -1.48 4.99 10.18
CA SER A 383 -2.00 6.33 9.89
C SER A 383 -3.30 6.55 10.67
N ALA A 384 -3.55 7.74 11.21
CA ALA A 384 -4.78 8.06 11.91
C ALA A 384 -5.25 9.48 11.59
N GLU A 385 -6.55 9.68 11.43
CA GLU A 385 -7.12 11.03 11.31
C GLU A 385 -7.29 11.66 12.69
N VAL A 386 -6.61 12.79 12.92
CA VAL A 386 -6.53 13.44 14.23
C VAL A 386 -6.87 14.92 14.15
N ARG A 387 -7.34 15.50 15.27
CA ARG A 387 -7.65 16.92 15.32
C ARG A 387 -6.39 17.74 15.02
N ASN A 388 -6.57 18.89 14.37
CA ASN A 388 -5.50 19.87 14.22
C ASN A 388 -4.93 20.35 15.57
N THR A 389 -5.68 20.20 16.66
CA THR A 389 -5.27 20.53 18.03
C THR A 389 -4.93 19.30 18.87
N ALA A 390 -4.72 18.13 18.26
CA ALA A 390 -4.44 16.91 18.98
C ALA A 390 -3.20 17.06 19.87
N THR A 391 -3.32 16.57 21.10
CA THR A 391 -2.20 16.32 22.03
C THR A 391 -2.09 14.84 22.40
N GLU A 392 -3.07 14.05 21.96
CA GLU A 392 -3.17 12.60 22.06
C GLU A 392 -3.64 12.09 20.69
N TYR A 393 -3.14 10.92 20.28
CA TYR A 393 -3.33 10.35 18.94
C TYR A 393 -4.18 9.08 18.99
N GLY A 394 -5.34 9.18 19.63
CA GLY A 394 -6.35 8.13 19.68
C GLY A 394 -7.62 8.51 18.91
N VAL A 395 -8.70 7.77 19.14
CA VAL A 395 -10.00 8.00 18.48
C VAL A 395 -10.58 9.35 18.87
N ASP A 396 -10.97 10.15 17.87
CA ASP A 396 -11.77 11.35 18.07
C ASP A 396 -12.95 11.38 17.07
N PRO A 397 -14.21 11.29 17.54
CA PRO A 397 -15.39 11.34 16.68
C PRO A 397 -15.49 12.61 15.82
N ALA A 398 -14.83 13.71 16.19
CA ALA A 398 -14.80 14.92 15.38
C ALA A 398 -13.96 14.78 14.08
N CYS A 399 -13.15 13.74 13.98
CA CYS A 399 -12.37 13.41 12.79
C CYS A 399 -12.94 12.21 12.02
N ALA A 400 -13.96 11.55 12.56
CA ALA A 400 -14.64 10.45 11.90
C ALA A 400 -15.61 10.98 10.84
N TYR A 401 -15.20 10.88 9.57
CA TYR A 401 -15.93 11.52 8.47
C TYR A 401 -17.37 11.02 8.33
N TRP A 402 -17.66 9.77 8.72
CA TRP A 402 -19.01 9.20 8.67
C TRP A 402 -19.94 9.75 9.75
N LEU A 403 -19.40 10.39 10.79
CA LEU A 403 -20.18 11.04 11.84
C LEU A 403 -20.39 12.54 11.58
N VAL A 404 -19.36 13.24 11.09
CA VAL A 404 -19.39 14.72 10.97
C VAL A 404 -19.28 15.25 9.55
N GLY A 405 -19.02 14.39 8.56
CA GLY A 405 -18.88 14.73 7.14
C GLY A 405 -17.44 15.13 6.74
N SER A 406 -17.03 14.75 5.53
CA SER A 406 -15.66 14.94 5.04
C SER A 406 -15.21 16.41 5.01
N SER A 407 -16.10 17.35 4.70
CA SER A 407 -15.77 18.79 4.71
C SER A 407 -15.39 19.29 6.11
N ALA A 408 -16.05 18.78 7.15
CA ALA A 408 -15.72 19.14 8.53
C ALA A 408 -14.39 18.53 8.97
N VAL A 409 -14.12 17.27 8.58
CA VAL A 409 -12.83 16.62 8.83
C VAL A 409 -11.69 17.38 8.14
N TYR A 410 -11.80 17.69 6.85
CA TYR A 410 -10.78 18.50 6.16
C TYR A 410 -10.60 19.92 6.73
N ALA A 411 -11.56 20.47 7.45
CA ALA A 411 -11.41 21.77 8.09
C ALA A 411 -10.70 21.67 9.46
N ASN A 412 -10.92 20.59 10.20
CA ASN A 412 -10.58 20.50 11.62
C ASN A 412 -9.56 19.40 11.97
N CYS A 413 -9.26 18.52 11.02
CA CYS A 413 -8.41 17.35 11.19
C CYS A 413 -7.39 17.22 10.05
N HIS A 414 -6.37 16.43 10.34
CA HIS A 414 -5.34 16.00 9.41
C HIS A 414 -4.94 14.55 9.72
N SER A 415 -4.37 13.89 8.72
CA SER A 415 -3.81 12.56 8.86
C SER A 415 -2.42 12.63 9.53
N ALA A 416 -2.18 11.78 10.52
CA ALA A 416 -0.90 11.65 11.20
C ALA A 416 -0.42 10.20 11.15
N ALA A 417 0.82 10.00 10.73
CA ALA A 417 1.52 8.72 10.86
C ALA A 417 2.06 8.62 12.30
N VAL A 418 1.55 7.67 13.06
CA VAL A 418 1.79 7.52 14.49
C VAL A 418 2.32 6.12 14.80
N TRP A 419 2.91 5.95 15.98
CA TRP A 419 3.42 4.65 16.41
C TRP A 419 3.27 4.43 17.91
N SER A 420 3.28 3.16 18.30
CA SER A 420 3.34 2.68 19.66
C SER A 420 4.31 1.50 19.77
N LYS A 421 4.77 1.21 20.98
CA LYS A 421 5.55 0.01 21.30
C LYS A 421 4.98 -0.72 22.49
N LEU A 422 5.22 -2.02 22.52
CA LEU A 422 4.95 -2.86 23.67
C LEU A 422 5.97 -2.52 24.79
N SER A 423 5.50 -2.13 25.98
CA SER A 423 6.36 -2.01 27.18
C SER A 423 6.48 -3.38 27.88
N GLY A 424 7.71 -3.80 28.21
CA GLY A 424 7.99 -5.01 29.02
C GLY A 424 7.34 -4.93 30.40
N ASP A 425 6.98 -6.03 31.08
CA ASP A 425 7.66 -7.33 31.11
C ASP A 425 6.66 -8.50 30.95
N HIS A 426 6.91 -9.39 29.98
CA HIS A 426 6.33 -10.73 29.95
C HIS A 426 7.18 -11.62 30.87
N GLU A 427 6.92 -11.60 32.18
CA GLU A 427 7.14 -12.83 32.94
C GLU A 427 6.00 -13.77 32.54
N ASP A 428 6.32 -14.74 31.68
CA ASP A 428 5.47 -15.90 31.44
C ASP A 428 5.32 -16.64 32.78
N GLU A 429 4.27 -16.31 33.54
CA GLU A 429 3.79 -17.22 34.59
C GLU A 429 3.34 -18.51 33.89
N HIS A 430 4.20 -19.52 33.97
CA HIS A 430 3.84 -20.91 33.85
C HIS A 430 2.73 -21.22 34.87
N ASP A 431 1.46 -21.01 34.49
CA ASP A 431 0.39 -21.78 35.09
C ASP A 431 -0.62 -22.24 34.04
N GLY A 432 -0.76 -23.56 33.98
CA GLY A 432 -1.75 -24.22 33.16
C GLY A 432 -3.13 -24.02 33.77
N HIS A 433 -4.11 -23.83 32.89
CA HIS A 433 -5.53 -23.72 33.19
C HIS A 433 -5.91 -22.43 33.93
N ASP A 434 -6.32 -21.41 33.15
CA ASP A 434 -7.71 -20.94 33.13
C ASP A 434 -7.90 -19.95 31.98
N GLY A 435 -9.01 -20.11 31.24
CA GLY A 435 -9.39 -19.20 30.16
C GLY A 435 -10.01 -17.93 30.72
N GLY A 436 -9.52 -16.78 30.28
CA GLY A 436 -10.14 -15.47 30.56
C GLY A 436 -9.28 -14.49 31.37
N HIS A 437 -8.03 -14.24 30.95
CA HIS A 437 -7.27 -13.08 31.41
C HIS A 437 -6.67 -12.34 30.21
N ASP A 438 -7.05 -11.07 30.05
CA ASP A 438 -6.41 -10.11 29.14
C ASP A 438 -4.91 -10.10 29.41
N GLY A 439 -4.14 -10.81 28.60
CA GLY A 439 -2.73 -11.08 28.85
C GLY A 439 -1.86 -9.84 28.76
N GLY A 440 -1.87 -8.99 29.80
CA GLY A 440 -0.79 -8.13 30.31
C GLY A 440 -0.06 -7.16 29.38
N ALA A 441 -0.37 -7.12 28.08
CA ALA A 441 0.34 -6.30 27.10
C ALA A 441 0.03 -4.82 27.33
N THR A 442 1.00 -4.08 27.88
CA THR A 442 0.90 -2.64 28.03
C THR A 442 1.55 -1.98 26.82
N TRP A 443 0.77 -1.17 26.11
CA TRP A 443 1.25 -0.39 24.97
C TRP A 443 1.44 1.06 25.36
N THR A 444 2.47 1.71 24.82
CA THR A 444 2.63 3.16 25.00
C THR A 444 1.50 3.92 24.32
N SER A 445 1.17 5.12 24.80
CA SER A 445 0.27 6.01 24.06
C SER A 445 0.85 6.33 22.67
N PRO A 446 0.04 6.33 21.60
CA PRO A 446 0.53 6.62 20.26
C PRO A 446 1.11 8.03 20.15
N VAL A 447 2.21 8.17 19.41
CA VAL A 447 2.89 9.44 19.16
C VAL A 447 3.27 9.57 17.68
N PRO A 448 3.38 10.78 17.11
CA PRO A 448 3.69 10.98 15.69
C PRO A 448 5.12 10.52 15.37
N ILE A 449 5.31 9.96 14.17
CA ILE A 449 6.64 9.58 13.65
C ILE A 449 7.48 10.83 13.33
N VAL A 450 6.83 11.87 12.80
CA VAL A 450 7.48 13.12 12.33
C VAL A 450 6.88 14.33 13.06
N PRO A 451 7.10 14.49 14.39
CA PRO A 451 6.43 15.49 15.22
C PRO A 451 6.62 16.94 14.74
N ARG A 452 7.73 17.26 14.06
CA ARG A 452 7.97 18.61 13.54
C ARG A 452 7.01 18.93 12.39
N LEU A 453 6.78 17.96 11.50
CA LEU A 453 5.85 18.13 10.38
C LEU A 453 4.42 18.10 10.86
N ASP A 454 4.10 17.19 11.77
CA ASP A 454 2.80 17.13 12.43
C ASP A 454 2.43 18.53 12.90
N ALA A 455 3.28 19.21 13.70
CA ALA A 455 3.06 20.56 14.22
C ALA A 455 3.12 21.71 13.20
N SER A 456 3.30 21.43 11.90
CA SER A 456 3.50 22.45 10.86
C SER A 456 2.35 22.52 9.86
N ASN A 457 2.32 23.60 9.06
CA ASN A 457 1.42 23.75 7.94
C ASN A 457 2.16 23.53 6.62
N ARG A 458 1.41 23.13 5.60
CA ARG A 458 1.91 22.98 4.23
C ARG A 458 2.53 24.27 3.70
N ILE A 459 3.60 24.12 2.95
CA ILE A 459 4.25 25.19 2.19
C ILE A 459 3.43 25.44 0.91
N VAL A 460 3.22 26.72 0.58
CA VAL A 460 2.49 27.14 -0.61
C VAL A 460 3.47 27.57 -1.69
N GLU A 461 3.34 27.05 -2.90
CA GLU A 461 4.24 27.35 -4.02
C GLU A 461 3.47 27.54 -5.34
N GLY A 462 3.95 28.47 -6.19
CA GLY A 462 3.40 28.66 -7.54
C GLY A 462 2.08 29.39 -7.64
N TYR A 463 1.60 30.02 -6.57
CA TYR A 463 0.38 30.84 -6.56
C TYR A 463 0.68 32.34 -6.63
N PRO A 464 -0.27 33.16 -7.13
CA PRO A 464 -1.51 32.75 -7.79
C PRO A 464 -1.27 32.35 -9.26
N VAL A 465 -2.21 31.61 -9.85
CA VAL A 465 -2.16 31.25 -11.29
C VAL A 465 -3.46 31.69 -11.99
N THR A 466 -3.32 32.21 -13.21
CA THR A 466 -4.47 32.61 -14.05
C THR A 466 -5.11 31.37 -14.67
N GLN A 467 -6.42 31.23 -14.49
CA GLN A 467 -7.24 30.18 -15.07
C GLN A 467 -7.44 30.40 -16.57
N PRO A 468 -7.76 29.33 -17.34
CA PRO A 468 -8.08 29.47 -18.77
C PRO A 468 -9.27 30.42 -19.06
N ASP A 469 -10.17 30.62 -18.10
CA ASP A 469 -11.31 31.55 -18.20
C ASP A 469 -10.97 33.00 -17.76
N GLY A 470 -9.71 33.27 -17.41
CA GLY A 470 -9.21 34.57 -16.96
C GLY A 470 -9.40 34.85 -15.47
N THR A 471 -10.06 33.96 -14.71
CA THR A 471 -10.11 34.07 -13.24
C THR A 471 -8.77 33.69 -12.60
N MET A 472 -8.60 33.91 -11.28
CA MET A 472 -7.35 33.59 -10.57
C MET A 472 -7.57 32.46 -9.57
N LEU A 473 -6.72 31.44 -9.60
CA LEU A 473 -6.58 30.50 -8.49
C LEU A 473 -5.54 31.06 -7.50
N ASN A 474 -6.00 31.38 -6.31
CA ASN A 474 -5.15 31.79 -5.19
C ASN A 474 -4.74 30.60 -4.33
N ALA A 475 -3.72 30.81 -3.50
CA ALA A 475 -3.30 29.83 -2.51
C ALA A 475 -4.47 29.41 -1.60
N PRO A 476 -4.58 28.11 -1.24
CA PRO A 476 -5.56 27.66 -0.26
C PRO A 476 -5.28 28.22 1.13
N ALA A 477 -6.27 28.13 2.03
CA ALA A 477 -6.08 28.44 3.44
C ALA A 477 -4.99 27.53 4.06
N PRO A 478 -4.24 28.00 5.07
CA PRO A 478 -3.26 27.17 5.77
C PRO A 478 -3.91 25.88 6.31
N ARG A 479 -3.24 24.75 6.06
CA ARG A 479 -3.64 23.42 6.53
C ARG A 479 -2.42 22.71 7.10
N ARG A 480 -2.63 21.87 8.11
CA ARG A 480 -1.61 20.97 8.67
C ARG A 480 -1.05 20.02 7.61
N VAL A 481 0.19 19.60 7.80
CA VAL A 481 0.79 18.57 6.93
C VAL A 481 0.14 17.23 7.25
N ASP A 482 -0.40 16.56 6.23
CA ASP A 482 -0.88 15.18 6.39
C ASP A 482 0.32 14.23 6.27
N THR A 483 0.52 13.33 7.24
CA THR A 483 1.52 12.25 7.19
C THR A 483 0.84 10.89 7.23
N PHE A 484 1.30 9.95 6.41
CA PHE A 484 0.58 8.69 6.18
C PHE A 484 1.50 7.63 5.54
N TRP A 485 1.02 6.39 5.50
CA TRP A 485 1.73 5.19 5.01
C TRP A 485 3.05 4.92 5.69
N PRO A 486 3.03 4.58 7.00
CA PRO A 486 4.26 4.40 7.73
C PRO A 486 5.00 3.13 7.34
N GLY A 487 6.33 3.18 7.43
CA GLY A 487 7.20 2.01 7.45
C GLY A 487 7.88 1.87 8.81
N VAL A 488 8.19 0.64 9.24
CA VAL A 488 8.97 0.35 10.45
C VAL A 488 10.04 -0.67 10.10
N ALA A 489 11.28 -0.39 10.49
CA ALA A 489 12.39 -1.33 10.34
C ALA A 489 13.40 -1.20 11.49
N VAL A 490 13.80 -2.34 12.04
CA VAL A 490 14.70 -2.44 13.19
C VAL A 490 15.95 -3.21 12.80
N SER A 491 17.11 -2.61 13.03
CA SER A 491 18.39 -3.26 12.71
C SER A 491 18.71 -4.38 13.71
N PRO A 492 19.58 -5.33 13.35
CA PRO A 492 20.13 -6.29 14.30
C PRO A 492 20.84 -5.67 15.51
N SER A 493 21.20 -4.37 15.47
CA SER A 493 21.78 -3.65 16.61
C SER A 493 20.75 -2.92 17.48
N GLY A 494 19.45 -3.05 17.18
CA GLY A 494 18.36 -2.40 17.91
C GLY A 494 18.05 -0.96 17.48
N ARG A 495 18.67 -0.43 16.43
CA ARG A 495 18.26 0.86 15.85
C ARG A 495 16.91 0.75 15.16
N VAL A 496 15.98 1.62 15.54
CA VAL A 496 14.62 1.68 15.00
C VAL A 496 14.52 2.86 14.05
N TYR A 497 14.20 2.58 12.80
CA TYR A 497 13.81 3.57 11.80
C TYR A 497 12.31 3.46 11.51
N MET A 498 11.68 4.61 11.29
CA MET A 498 10.31 4.70 10.80
C MET A 498 10.24 5.69 9.66
N SER A 499 9.29 5.53 8.74
CA SER A 499 9.12 6.43 7.60
C SER A 499 7.67 6.81 7.42
N ALA A 500 7.40 7.85 6.62
CA ALA A 500 6.05 8.24 6.19
C ALA A 500 6.15 9.18 4.98
N TYR A 501 5.11 9.18 4.14
CA TYR A 501 4.86 10.31 3.24
C TYR A 501 4.40 11.52 4.05
N ALA A 502 4.68 12.70 3.52
CA ALA A 502 4.19 13.98 4.02
C ALA A 502 3.66 14.81 2.86
N ALA A 503 2.38 15.18 2.90
CA ALA A 503 1.78 16.14 1.98
C ALA A 503 2.12 17.58 2.42
N ASP A 504 3.39 17.97 2.35
CA ASP A 504 3.95 19.17 2.97
C ASP A 504 4.09 20.37 2.04
N VAL A 505 3.83 20.20 0.74
CA VAL A 505 3.78 21.29 -0.25
C VAL A 505 2.44 21.28 -0.97
N VAL A 506 1.88 22.45 -1.27
CA VAL A 506 0.72 22.61 -2.15
C VAL A 506 1.03 23.57 -3.29
N SER A 507 0.71 23.16 -4.52
CA SER A 507 0.90 23.96 -5.73
C SER A 507 -0.26 23.83 -6.70
N PRO A 508 -0.39 24.71 -7.71
CA PRO A 508 -1.34 24.51 -8.79
C PRO A 508 -1.00 23.28 -9.65
N TRP A 509 -2.04 22.64 -10.18
CA TRP A 509 -1.96 21.60 -11.21
C TRP A 509 -2.98 21.89 -12.32
N GLN A 510 -2.54 21.91 -13.58
CA GLN A 510 -3.44 22.09 -14.72
C GLN A 510 -4.12 20.77 -15.05
N THR A 511 -5.45 20.74 -15.03
CA THR A 511 -6.21 19.53 -15.36
C THR A 511 -6.34 19.33 -16.87
N CYS A 512 -6.66 18.11 -17.30
CA CYS A 512 -7.17 17.88 -18.65
C CYS A 512 -8.70 18.03 -18.66
N ARG A 513 -9.24 18.86 -19.56
CA ARG A 513 -10.69 19.01 -19.74
C ARG A 513 -11.25 17.95 -20.68
N THR A 514 -10.47 17.56 -21.68
CA THR A 514 -10.90 16.62 -22.71
C THR A 514 -9.77 15.62 -22.96
N PRO A 515 -9.71 14.51 -22.21
CA PRO A 515 -8.76 13.44 -22.50
C PRO A 515 -9.12 12.76 -23.83
N ASP A 516 -8.11 12.24 -24.52
CA ASP A 516 -8.30 11.37 -25.69
C ASP A 516 -8.97 10.03 -25.31
N SER A 517 -9.45 9.27 -26.30
CA SER A 517 -10.15 7.99 -26.13
C SER A 517 -9.46 6.86 -26.90
N PRO A 518 -9.32 5.63 -26.34
CA PRO A 518 -9.80 5.18 -25.02
C PRO A 518 -9.00 5.79 -23.85
N THR A 519 -9.38 5.40 -22.62
CA THR A 519 -8.82 5.97 -21.39
C THR A 519 -7.30 5.85 -21.35
N SER A 520 -6.73 4.74 -21.84
CA SER A 520 -5.29 4.53 -21.99
C SER A 520 -4.60 5.66 -22.75
N ARG A 521 -5.16 6.10 -23.89
CA ARG A 521 -4.63 7.24 -24.67
C ARG A 521 -4.81 8.55 -23.91
N GLY A 522 -5.97 8.74 -23.30
CA GLY A 522 -6.32 9.94 -22.54
C GLY A 522 -5.40 10.20 -21.34
N ARG A 523 -4.69 9.18 -20.83
CA ARG A 523 -3.67 9.32 -19.78
C ARG A 523 -2.46 10.13 -20.28
N ILE A 524 -2.07 9.99 -21.55
CA ILE A 524 -0.94 10.71 -22.15
C ILE A 524 -1.42 11.95 -22.93
N ASN A 525 -2.45 11.78 -23.75
CA ASN A 525 -2.91 12.77 -24.71
C ASN A 525 -4.15 13.52 -24.18
N CYS A 526 -3.94 14.77 -23.76
CA CYS A 526 -5.03 15.69 -23.51
C CYS A 526 -5.34 16.49 -24.77
N LEU A 527 -6.60 16.48 -25.22
CA LEU A 527 -7.05 17.22 -26.41
C LEU A 527 -7.39 18.69 -26.07
N ALA A 528 -7.72 18.99 -24.81
CA ALA A 528 -7.94 20.36 -24.35
C ALA A 528 -7.62 20.53 -22.86
N LEU A 529 -6.80 21.52 -22.54
CA LEU A 529 -6.43 21.87 -21.17
C LEU A 529 -7.63 22.44 -20.38
N GLY A 530 -7.69 22.08 -19.10
CA GLY A 530 -8.69 22.51 -18.13
C GLY A 530 -8.15 23.54 -17.14
N SER A 531 -8.96 23.86 -16.15
CA SER A 531 -8.61 24.77 -15.06
C SER A 531 -7.52 24.19 -14.16
N TYR A 532 -6.75 25.08 -13.56
CA TYR A 532 -5.86 24.77 -12.46
C TYR A 532 -6.64 24.42 -11.19
N VAL A 533 -6.16 23.43 -10.45
CA VAL A 533 -6.64 23.02 -9.13
C VAL A 533 -5.50 23.01 -8.13
N ASN A 534 -5.81 23.01 -6.83
CA ASN A 534 -4.81 22.80 -5.80
C ASN A 534 -4.34 21.34 -5.82
N ASN A 535 -3.03 21.15 -5.73
CA ASN A 535 -2.38 19.86 -5.71
C ASN A 535 -1.40 19.79 -4.55
N ALA A 536 -1.68 18.92 -3.58
CA ALA A 536 -0.71 18.61 -2.55
C ALA A 536 0.33 17.62 -3.12
N ARG A 537 1.59 17.97 -2.90
CA ARG A 537 2.76 17.21 -3.33
C ARG A 537 3.36 16.50 -2.12
N LEU A 538 3.95 15.34 -2.36
CA LEU A 538 4.50 14.51 -1.29
C LEU A 538 6.00 14.67 -1.20
N ASP A 539 6.50 14.75 0.02
CA ASP A 539 7.88 14.41 0.35
C ASP A 539 7.88 13.12 1.18
N TYR A 540 9.00 12.40 1.18
CA TYR A 540 9.15 11.18 1.98
C TYR A 540 10.17 11.42 3.10
N TYR A 541 9.83 10.98 4.31
CA TYR A 541 10.62 11.22 5.51
C TYR A 541 11.00 9.92 6.20
N VAL A 542 12.19 9.90 6.80
CA VAL A 542 12.68 8.81 7.65
C VAL A 542 13.10 9.39 9.00
N ALA A 543 12.64 8.77 10.09
CA ALA A 543 12.99 9.08 11.46
C ALA A 543 13.78 7.95 12.11
N ASN A 544 14.83 8.29 12.85
CA ASN A 544 15.48 7.42 13.83
C ASN A 544 14.89 7.74 15.21
N ILE A 545 13.97 6.89 15.65
CA ILE A 545 13.15 7.14 16.85
C ILE A 545 14.01 7.18 18.11
N GLY A 546 14.99 6.27 18.22
CA GLY A 546 15.88 6.21 19.38
C GLY A 546 16.81 7.42 19.53
N ARG A 547 16.94 8.26 18.50
CA ARG A 547 17.76 9.48 18.51
C ARG A 547 16.95 10.77 18.37
N GLY A 548 15.65 10.68 18.11
CA GLY A 548 14.80 11.84 17.82
C GLY A 548 15.24 12.63 16.57
N ILE A 549 15.80 11.94 15.57
CA ILE A 549 16.25 12.56 14.32
C ILE A 549 15.26 12.21 13.23
N GLU A 550 14.70 13.19 12.53
CA GLU A 550 13.90 13.02 11.30
C GLU A 550 14.58 13.72 10.12
N ARG A 551 14.50 13.11 8.93
CA ARG A 551 15.06 13.67 7.68
C ARG A 551 14.15 13.40 6.49
N LYS A 552 13.98 14.41 5.66
CA LYS A 552 13.47 14.25 4.30
C LYS A 552 14.48 13.46 3.45
N VAL A 553 14.00 12.49 2.68
CA VAL A 553 14.81 11.67 1.75
C VAL A 553 14.48 11.91 0.28
N THR A 554 13.30 12.44 -0.04
CA THR A 554 12.99 12.96 -1.39
C THR A 554 13.83 14.20 -1.70
N THR A 555 14.26 14.32 -2.94
CA THR A 555 15.03 15.49 -3.43
C THR A 555 14.16 16.51 -4.15
N HIS A 556 12.93 16.13 -4.49
CA HIS A 556 11.91 16.98 -5.09
C HIS A 556 10.51 16.55 -4.65
N PRO A 557 9.56 17.47 -4.45
CA PRO A 557 8.19 17.13 -4.11
C PRO A 557 7.50 16.33 -5.23
N ILE A 558 6.96 15.17 -4.88
CA ILE A 558 6.29 14.21 -5.76
C ILE A 558 4.91 14.75 -6.13
N ASN A 559 4.60 14.78 -7.43
CA ASN A 559 3.33 15.27 -7.93
C ASN A 559 2.29 14.16 -7.99
N THR A 560 1.34 14.18 -7.05
CA THR A 560 0.27 13.18 -6.93
C THR A 560 -0.75 13.14 -8.04
N ARG A 561 -0.56 13.81 -9.18
CA ARG A 561 -1.53 13.83 -10.28
C ARG A 561 -1.08 13.06 -11.51
N TYR A 562 0.18 12.62 -11.54
CA TYR A 562 0.64 11.69 -12.56
C TYR A 562 0.16 10.28 -12.21
N HIS A 563 -0.73 9.73 -13.04
CA HIS A 563 -1.18 8.34 -12.93
C HIS A 563 -1.32 7.71 -14.29
N PHE A 564 -0.68 6.55 -14.44
CA PHE A 564 -0.60 5.84 -15.70
C PHE A 564 -0.64 4.35 -15.38
N GLY A 565 -1.79 3.78 -15.04
CA GLY A 565 -1.86 2.38 -14.60
C GLY A 565 -3.00 2.17 -13.63
N GLY A 566 -2.76 2.31 -12.33
CA GLY A 566 -3.75 2.01 -11.29
C GLY A 566 -4.74 3.12 -10.90
N GLY A 567 -4.62 4.34 -11.44
CA GLY A 567 -5.48 5.49 -11.06
C GLY A 567 -5.08 6.22 -9.75
N PHE A 568 -3.93 5.87 -9.16
CA PHE A 568 -3.34 6.51 -7.96
C PHE A 568 -1.80 6.34 -7.97
N ILE A 569 -1.04 7.07 -7.14
CA ILE A 569 0.45 6.98 -7.05
C ILE A 569 0.95 5.66 -6.43
N GLY A 570 0.06 4.87 -5.86
CA GLY A 570 0.36 3.65 -5.11
C GLY A 570 -0.04 3.80 -3.66
N ASP A 571 -0.50 2.72 -3.04
CA ASP A 571 -0.60 2.60 -1.58
C ASP A 571 0.71 2.02 -1.04
N TYR A 572 0.97 2.22 0.25
CA TYR A 572 2.15 1.70 0.95
C TYR A 572 3.51 2.29 0.54
N THR A 573 4.47 2.07 1.43
CA THR A 573 5.89 2.33 1.22
C THR A 573 6.68 1.20 1.85
N GLY A 574 7.97 1.09 1.51
CA GLY A 574 8.85 0.08 2.09
C GLY A 574 9.95 0.71 2.93
N LEU A 575 10.29 0.06 4.05
CA LEU A 575 11.45 0.38 4.85
C LEU A 575 12.12 -0.92 5.30
N ALA A 576 13.42 -1.02 5.06
CA ALA A 576 14.26 -2.09 5.59
C ALA A 576 15.56 -1.50 6.13
N VAL A 577 16.28 -2.25 6.97
CA VAL A 577 17.56 -1.82 7.52
C VAL A 577 18.54 -2.98 7.57
N GLY A 578 19.74 -2.75 7.05
CA GLY A 578 20.81 -3.75 7.03
C GLY A 578 21.51 -3.93 8.39
N SER A 579 22.29 -5.00 8.51
CA SER A 579 23.18 -5.25 9.66
C SER A 579 24.25 -4.16 9.85
N ASP A 580 24.45 -3.33 8.83
CA ASP A 580 25.33 -2.17 8.84
C ASP A 580 24.64 -0.89 9.39
N ASN A 581 23.38 -0.98 9.82
CA ASN A 581 22.52 0.11 10.27
C ASN A 581 22.10 1.11 9.19
N ARG A 582 22.28 0.78 7.91
CA ARG A 582 21.79 1.57 6.77
C ARG A 582 20.31 1.27 6.54
N PHE A 583 19.47 2.28 6.66
CA PHE A 583 18.09 2.15 6.22
C PHE A 583 18.02 2.21 4.69
N HIS A 584 16.99 1.58 4.16
CA HIS A 584 16.62 1.49 2.75
C HIS A 584 15.12 1.79 2.70
N ALA A 585 14.77 3.03 2.35
CA ALA A 585 13.40 3.50 2.29
C ALA A 585 13.00 3.62 0.82
N VAL A 586 11.94 2.91 0.41
CA VAL A 586 11.44 2.89 -0.98
C VAL A 586 10.05 3.51 -1.06
N TRP A 587 9.80 4.27 -2.12
CA TRP A 587 8.55 4.99 -2.36
C TRP A 587 8.27 5.10 -3.86
N ALA A 588 7.04 5.47 -4.21
CA ALA A 588 6.64 5.78 -5.58
C ALA A 588 6.84 7.28 -5.84
N ASP A 589 7.53 7.61 -6.93
CA ASP A 589 7.97 8.96 -7.30
C ASP A 589 7.54 9.29 -8.72
N THR A 590 7.40 10.58 -9.04
CA THR A 590 6.95 11.05 -10.36
C THR A 590 7.86 12.11 -10.97
N ASN A 591 9.07 12.27 -10.45
CA ASN A 591 10.01 13.30 -10.88
C ASN A 591 10.91 12.85 -12.04
N ASN A 592 10.84 11.60 -12.50
CA ASN A 592 11.52 11.18 -13.72
C ASN A 592 10.65 11.45 -14.94
N VAL A 593 11.29 11.94 -16.01
CA VAL A 593 10.69 11.95 -17.34
C VAL A 593 11.34 10.90 -18.23
N GLN A 594 10.50 10.17 -18.97
CA GLN A 594 10.91 9.10 -19.87
C GLN A 594 10.19 9.24 -21.22
N THR A 595 10.71 8.55 -22.24
CA THR A 595 10.12 8.58 -23.59
C THR A 595 9.21 7.38 -23.80
N VAL A 596 7.92 7.63 -23.97
CA VAL A 596 6.94 6.61 -24.34
C VAL A 596 6.85 6.50 -25.87
N THR A 597 6.81 5.25 -26.36
CA THR A 597 6.58 4.91 -27.78
C THR A 597 5.44 3.90 -27.92
N TRP A 598 5.32 2.95 -26.98
CA TRP A 598 4.23 1.99 -26.92
C TRP A 598 3.51 2.12 -25.59
N TRP A 599 2.18 2.10 -25.63
CA TRP A 599 1.35 2.23 -24.45
C TRP A 599 0.01 1.52 -24.67
N TYR A 600 -0.27 0.45 -23.91
CA TYR A 600 -1.56 -0.26 -23.97
C TYR A 600 -1.97 -0.67 -25.41
N GLY A 601 -1.00 -1.14 -26.20
CA GLY A 601 -1.23 -1.57 -27.59
C GLY A 601 -1.31 -0.45 -28.61
N ASP A 602 -1.24 0.82 -28.20
CA ASP A 602 -1.15 1.97 -29.09
C ASP A 602 0.30 2.44 -29.27
N GLU A 603 0.65 2.79 -30.51
CA GLU A 603 1.94 3.41 -30.84
C GLU A 603 1.82 4.94 -30.79
N PHE A 604 2.72 5.59 -30.06
CA PHE A 604 2.88 7.04 -30.00
C PHE A 604 4.14 7.46 -30.76
N VAL A 605 4.13 8.65 -31.34
CA VAL A 605 5.41 9.30 -31.68
C VAL A 605 6.21 9.47 -30.38
N PRO A 606 7.54 9.34 -30.38
CA PRO A 606 8.34 9.45 -29.16
C PRO A 606 7.96 10.68 -28.33
N THR A 607 7.33 10.45 -27.18
CA THR A 607 6.71 11.49 -26.35
C THR A 607 7.34 11.46 -24.96
N ILE A 608 7.74 12.63 -24.45
CA ILE A 608 8.28 12.75 -23.09
C ILE A 608 7.12 12.87 -22.11
N VAL A 609 7.07 11.99 -21.12
CA VAL A 609 6.05 11.96 -20.06
C VAL A 609 6.70 11.76 -18.69
N HIS A 610 6.04 12.22 -17.63
CA HIS A 610 6.36 11.79 -16.27
C HIS A 610 5.74 10.42 -16.01
N GLN A 611 6.36 9.60 -15.18
CA GLN A 611 5.82 8.31 -14.78
C GLN A 611 6.02 8.01 -13.31
N GLN A 612 5.25 7.03 -12.82
CA GLN A 612 5.41 6.49 -11.48
C GLN A 612 6.58 5.51 -11.50
N ASP A 613 7.69 5.92 -10.90
CA ASP A 613 8.87 5.08 -10.71
C ASP A 613 8.99 4.69 -9.24
N ILE A 614 9.63 3.55 -8.95
CA ILE A 614 10.07 3.26 -7.59
C ILE A 614 11.43 3.88 -7.35
N VAL A 615 11.54 4.64 -6.28
CA VAL A 615 12.77 5.30 -5.87
C VAL A 615 13.19 4.81 -4.50
N ILE A 616 14.50 4.70 -4.29
CA ILE A 616 15.10 4.38 -2.99
C ILE A 616 15.96 5.52 -2.47
N GLY A 617 15.82 5.77 -1.16
CA GLY A 617 16.71 6.61 -0.36
C GLY A 617 17.36 5.75 0.71
N SER A 618 18.69 5.82 0.83
CA SER A 618 19.44 4.99 1.79
C SER A 618 20.44 5.82 2.59
N GLY A 619 20.53 5.56 3.90
CA GLY A 619 21.38 6.38 4.77
C GLY A 619 21.56 5.83 6.18
N ARG A 620 22.31 6.58 7.00
CA ARG A 620 22.55 6.31 8.42
C ARG A 620 22.55 7.63 9.18
N PHE A 621 21.84 7.72 10.30
CA PHE A 621 21.94 8.84 11.23
C PHE A 621 21.57 8.45 12.66
#